data_AF-A0A031IW47-F1
#
_entry.id   AF-A0A031IW47-F1
#
_cell.length_a   1.000
_cell.length_b   1.000
_cell.length_c   1.000
_cell.angle_alpha   90.00
_cell.angle_beta   90.00
_cell.angle_gamma   90.00
#
_symmetry.space_group_name_H-M   'P 1'
#
loop_
_entity.id
_entity.type
_entity.pdbx_description
1 polymer ?
#
loop_
_entity_poly.entity_id
_entity_poly.type
_entity_poly.pdbx_seq_one_letter_code
_entity_poly.pdbx_strand_id
1 'polypeptide(L)'
;MLRTPKKNVGGTADERPSELYFPNLGTPIKEDTETDKCIGLRHVEHDLTPVLFHGHTFALDTEIFLYWNSPTPEDFLVIDEGNVYEPMYILNIAKENILPGRATAYCTIWEPGKSPVDTDSTRIRIKLNRPGNEDPDPDKKGHQGLVFFIPEDLEAGAVIDAERAKRGVVLDVQPYENMAEFDTCRIAWGSRSISHVVMPREVGRGFQITVTNDVIHAAGSDPFLPIAMQVIDAVGNYPVFDPESDANWSPPNWVNVNLGTRLLEAPFLEQPGDVIDLKRLGAAPQKIKLFLHPEVFDIGDRVRLDWDGRDAENFPVPYSDEKTVERTTSFMEFDIPNERVRALGGGAALLSCSLHRLKTNDMLVSMKARVTVRGAAGPWQAPQVQEATAGYLDPAIAKATVTLIAPDGWEDSTQIRLVWVGGSVAYIQEYTLATIPTDRILVFTVDGEHIKRFNTLLTELYYVRADRPSSRESLRMQIQVGKPGGALPQARVESADAEQQVMVTLPFTETEPGDIVTLQWISDESRTTVPNTLDSETAGRALYAPIDIGNLKDGDIVRVYYSLRRGGQPTRYSKLLVWVMGLDGNG
;
A
#
# COMPACT_ATOMS: atom_id res chain seq x y z
N MET A 1 -13.69 -10.71 3.72
CA MET A 1 -13.75 -12.18 3.89
C MET A 1 -12.60 -12.80 3.11
N LEU A 2 -11.52 -13.20 3.78
CA LEU A 2 -10.48 -14.00 3.14
C LEU A 2 -11.06 -15.39 2.82
N ARG A 3 -10.94 -15.83 1.57
CA ARG A 3 -11.19 -17.22 1.19
C ARG A 3 -10.13 -18.07 1.90
N THR A 4 -10.57 -18.87 2.87
CA THR A 4 -9.82 -20.01 3.39
C THR A 4 -9.38 -20.89 2.21
N PRO A 5 -8.11 -21.34 2.12
CA PRO A 5 -7.72 -22.28 1.10
C PRO A 5 -8.54 -23.57 1.24
N LYS A 6 -9.05 -24.09 0.12
CA LYS A 6 -9.79 -25.35 0.08
C LYS A 6 -8.90 -26.47 0.63
N LYS A 7 -9.34 -27.11 1.72
CA LYS A 7 -8.83 -28.41 2.17
C LYS A 7 -9.06 -29.44 1.06
N ASN A 8 -7.99 -29.81 0.35
CA ASN A 8 -7.93 -31.13 -0.27
C ASN A 8 -7.42 -32.10 0.80
N VAL A 9 -8.33 -32.97 1.26
CA VAL A 9 -8.04 -34.03 2.21
C VAL A 9 -7.40 -35.18 1.44
N GLY A 10 -6.10 -35.41 1.66
CA GLY A 10 -5.38 -36.54 1.09
C GLY A 10 -3.87 -36.32 0.98
N GLY A 11 -3.20 -36.03 2.09
CA GLY A 11 -1.73 -35.96 2.17
C GLY A 11 -1.30 -36.04 3.62
N THR A 12 -0.27 -36.84 3.92
CA THR A 12 0.35 -36.97 5.24
C THR A 12 0.75 -35.60 5.79
N ALA A 13 0.62 -35.41 7.11
CA ALA A 13 1.05 -34.19 7.78
C ALA A 13 2.59 -34.12 7.78
N ASP A 14 3.17 -33.60 6.71
CA ASP A 14 4.57 -33.18 6.66
C ASP A 14 4.66 -31.91 5.79
N GLU A 15 5.23 -30.87 6.41
CA GLU A 15 5.72 -29.58 5.88
C GLU A 15 4.87 -28.91 4.77
N ARG A 16 4.19 -27.81 5.12
CA ARG A 16 3.65 -26.90 4.09
C ARG A 16 4.83 -26.24 3.37
N PRO A 17 4.72 -25.88 2.09
CA PRO A 17 5.77 -25.08 1.44
C PRO A 17 5.89 -23.72 2.12
N SER A 18 7.12 -23.20 2.20
CA SER A 18 7.35 -21.82 2.63
C SER A 18 6.89 -20.86 1.54
N GLU A 19 6.27 -19.74 1.93
CA GLU A 19 5.61 -18.81 1.02
C GLU A 19 6.20 -17.41 1.16
N LEU A 20 6.70 -16.83 0.05
CA LEU A 20 7.12 -15.44 -0.02
C LEU A 20 5.90 -14.54 -0.26
N TYR A 21 5.71 -13.56 0.61
CA TYR A 21 4.59 -12.64 0.57
C TYR A 21 5.06 -11.20 0.52
N PHE A 22 4.48 -10.42 -0.39
CA PHE A 22 4.73 -8.98 -0.48
C PHE A 22 3.57 -8.20 0.17
N PRO A 23 3.77 -7.59 1.35
CA PRO A 23 2.74 -6.80 1.99
C PRO A 23 2.41 -5.55 1.14
N ASN A 24 1.15 -5.14 1.17
CA ASN A 24 0.69 -3.84 0.67
C ASN A 24 0.90 -3.56 -0.83
N LEU A 25 1.31 -4.56 -1.64
CA LEU A 25 1.35 -4.43 -3.10
C LEU A 25 -0.06 -4.47 -3.72
N GLY A 26 -0.19 -3.81 -4.87
CA GLY A 26 -1.40 -3.84 -5.68
C GLY A 26 -1.75 -5.26 -6.14
N THR A 27 -3.04 -5.52 -6.33
CA THR A 27 -3.51 -6.74 -7.00
C THR A 27 -3.76 -6.39 -8.46
N PRO A 28 -3.39 -7.26 -9.42
CA PRO A 28 -3.77 -7.05 -10.81
C PRO A 28 -5.29 -6.97 -10.97
N ILE A 29 -5.74 -6.26 -12.00
CA ILE A 29 -7.13 -6.34 -12.43
C ILE A 29 -7.46 -7.76 -12.92
N LYS A 30 -8.73 -8.12 -12.94
CA LYS A 30 -9.18 -9.49 -13.31
C LYS A 30 -8.73 -9.92 -14.72
N GLU A 31 -8.51 -8.96 -15.62
CA GLU A 31 -8.05 -9.17 -16.99
C GLU A 31 -6.56 -9.51 -17.10
N ASP A 32 -5.72 -9.10 -16.13
CA ASP A 32 -4.29 -9.44 -16.11
C ASP A 32 -4.09 -10.77 -15.36
N THR A 33 -3.95 -11.85 -16.13
CA THR A 33 -3.78 -13.23 -15.62
C THR A 33 -2.32 -13.67 -15.53
N GLU A 34 -1.39 -12.84 -15.99
CA GLU A 34 0.05 -13.15 -16.05
C GLU A 34 0.83 -12.57 -14.87
N THR A 35 0.21 -11.67 -14.13
CA THR A 35 0.79 -10.96 -12.99
C THR A 35 0.17 -11.48 -11.69
N ASP A 36 0.98 -11.58 -10.63
CA ASP A 36 0.51 -11.95 -9.29
C ASP A 36 0.36 -10.70 -8.39
N LYS A 37 1.25 -9.70 -8.56
CA LYS A 37 1.26 -8.42 -7.81
C LYS A 37 1.64 -7.23 -8.68
N CYS A 38 1.23 -6.03 -8.25
CA CYS A 38 1.51 -4.77 -8.95
C CYS A 38 2.26 -3.78 -8.07
N ILE A 39 3.24 -3.08 -8.66
CA ILE A 39 3.97 -1.96 -8.07
C ILE A 39 3.75 -0.70 -8.92
N GLY A 40 3.04 0.26 -8.32
CA GLY A 40 3.00 1.67 -8.75
C GLY A 40 3.87 2.59 -7.90
N LEU A 41 3.85 3.89 -8.23
CA LEU A 41 4.69 4.95 -7.64
C LEU A 41 4.68 4.99 -6.11
N ARG A 42 3.50 4.78 -5.48
CA ARG A 42 3.37 4.80 -4.02
C ARG A 42 4.20 3.73 -3.30
N HIS A 43 4.48 2.60 -3.96
CA HIS A 43 5.18 1.48 -3.31
C HIS A 43 6.70 1.66 -3.35
N VAL A 44 7.22 2.66 -4.07
CA VAL A 44 8.66 2.97 -4.17
C VAL A 44 9.03 4.26 -3.43
N GLU A 45 8.16 4.74 -2.54
CA GLU A 45 8.51 5.83 -1.60
C GLU A 45 9.56 5.36 -0.58
N HIS A 46 9.49 4.08 -0.22
CA HIS A 46 10.36 3.36 0.70
C HIS A 46 10.80 2.01 0.11
N ASP A 47 11.78 1.38 0.74
CA ASP A 47 12.18 0.00 0.43
C ASP A 47 11.01 -0.97 0.61
N LEU A 48 10.97 -2.02 -0.21
CA LEU A 48 10.00 -3.10 -0.02
C LEU A 48 10.50 -4.07 1.05
N THR A 49 9.58 -4.53 1.89
CA THR A 49 9.84 -5.48 2.97
C THR A 49 9.06 -6.79 2.76
N PRO A 50 9.45 -7.62 1.76
CA PRO A 50 8.87 -8.94 1.61
C PRO A 50 9.02 -9.80 2.87
N VAL A 51 8.03 -10.65 3.09
CA VAL A 51 7.89 -11.50 4.27
C VAL A 51 7.87 -12.96 3.82
N LEU A 52 8.78 -13.77 4.34
CA LEU A 52 8.78 -15.21 4.15
C LEU A 52 8.05 -15.90 5.30
N PHE A 53 6.94 -16.57 4.99
CA PHE A 53 6.27 -17.48 5.92
C PHE A 53 6.89 -18.86 5.80
N HIS A 54 7.35 -19.42 6.91
CA HIS A 54 8.02 -20.72 6.91
C HIS A 54 7.01 -21.87 7.01
N GLY A 55 7.27 -22.93 6.27
CA GLY A 55 6.48 -24.18 6.29
C GLY A 55 6.60 -24.98 7.59
N HIS A 56 7.76 -24.84 8.22
CA HIS A 56 8.23 -25.54 9.42
C HIS A 56 9.32 -24.72 10.09
N THR A 57 9.65 -25.03 11.34
CA THR A 57 10.78 -24.37 12.02
C THR A 57 12.09 -24.78 11.33
N PHE A 58 12.81 -23.79 10.80
CA PHE A 58 14.10 -24.02 10.15
C PHE A 58 15.20 -24.36 11.15
N ALA A 59 16.21 -25.12 10.71
CA ALA A 59 17.41 -25.36 11.51
C ALA A 59 18.22 -24.07 11.70
N LEU A 60 18.99 -23.99 12.79
CA LEU A 60 20.01 -22.94 12.96
C LEU A 60 21.02 -23.00 11.80
N ASP A 61 21.59 -21.85 11.47
CA ASP A 61 22.50 -21.63 10.34
C ASP A 61 21.86 -21.90 8.95
N THR A 62 20.53 -21.95 8.87
CA THR A 62 19.82 -21.92 7.57
C THR A 62 19.99 -20.56 6.90
N GLU A 63 20.43 -20.55 5.64
CA GLU A 63 20.49 -19.34 4.84
C GLU A 63 19.26 -19.18 3.96
N ILE A 64 18.71 -17.98 3.91
CA ILE A 64 17.59 -17.57 3.06
C ILE A 64 18.12 -16.48 2.14
N PHE A 65 18.07 -16.69 0.82
CA PHE A 65 18.48 -15.71 -0.19
C PHE A 65 17.26 -15.23 -0.97
N LEU A 66 17.00 -13.93 -0.96
CA LEU A 66 15.95 -13.29 -1.76
C LEU A 66 16.51 -12.94 -3.13
N TYR A 67 15.82 -13.36 -4.19
CA TYR A 67 16.16 -12.99 -5.56
C TYR A 67 15.13 -12.01 -6.12
N TRP A 68 15.62 -10.99 -6.81
CA TRP A 68 14.80 -9.97 -7.46
C TRP A 68 15.26 -9.78 -8.91
N ASN A 69 14.54 -10.39 -9.84
CA ASN A 69 14.75 -10.22 -11.28
C ASN A 69 16.20 -10.45 -11.78
N SER A 70 17.02 -11.17 -11.00
CA SER A 70 18.45 -11.40 -11.20
C SER A 70 18.86 -12.75 -10.59
N PRO A 71 19.86 -13.44 -11.13
CA PRO A 71 20.44 -14.64 -10.50
C PRO A 71 21.29 -14.33 -9.26
N THR A 72 21.55 -13.05 -8.96
CA THR A 72 22.24 -12.62 -7.74
C THR A 72 21.23 -12.31 -6.64
N PRO A 73 21.47 -12.72 -5.38
CA PRO A 73 20.56 -12.36 -4.29
C PRO A 73 20.55 -10.85 -4.07
N GLU A 74 19.35 -10.30 -3.89
CA GLU A 74 19.08 -8.92 -3.51
C GLU A 74 19.30 -8.71 -2.01
N ASP A 75 18.89 -9.69 -1.21
CA ASP A 75 19.05 -9.69 0.23
C ASP A 75 19.20 -11.13 0.76
N PHE A 76 19.62 -11.26 2.01
CA PHE A 76 19.72 -12.55 2.67
C PHE A 76 19.45 -12.47 4.16
N LEU A 77 19.07 -13.61 4.73
CA LEU A 77 18.84 -13.79 6.15
C LEU A 77 19.43 -15.13 6.61
N VAL A 78 19.96 -15.16 7.83
CA VAL A 78 20.46 -16.39 8.46
C VAL A 78 19.63 -16.68 9.70
N ILE A 79 19.23 -17.95 9.85
CA ILE A 79 18.50 -18.41 11.03
C ILE A 79 19.46 -18.62 12.18
N ASP A 80 19.25 -17.91 13.28
CA ASP A 80 20.03 -18.03 14.51
C ASP A 80 19.13 -18.07 15.75
N GLU A 81 19.75 -18.16 16.93
CA GLU A 81 19.03 -18.25 18.21
C GLU A 81 18.06 -17.08 18.45
N GLY A 82 18.29 -15.93 17.82
CA GLY A 82 17.47 -14.72 17.97
C GLY A 82 16.26 -14.64 17.04
N ASN A 83 16.18 -15.53 16.04
CA ASN A 83 15.07 -15.52 15.07
C ASN A 83 14.48 -16.91 14.72
N VAL A 84 15.03 -18.02 15.21
CA VAL A 84 14.57 -19.39 14.84
C VAL A 84 13.11 -19.69 15.17
N TYR A 85 12.52 -18.98 16.14
CA TYR A 85 11.11 -19.14 16.53
C TYR A 85 10.20 -18.06 15.94
N GLU A 86 10.70 -17.24 15.02
CA GLU A 86 9.88 -16.21 14.39
C GLU A 86 8.86 -16.83 13.47
N PRO A 87 7.59 -16.38 13.53
CA PRO A 87 6.53 -16.91 12.67
C PRO A 87 6.72 -16.55 11.19
N MET A 88 7.59 -15.57 10.90
CA MET A 88 7.89 -15.08 9.57
C MET A 88 9.23 -14.35 9.56
N TYR A 89 9.88 -14.26 8.41
CA TYR A 89 11.18 -13.61 8.22
C TYR A 89 11.06 -12.41 7.28
N ILE A 90 11.63 -11.26 7.65
CA ILE A 90 11.60 -10.05 6.83
C ILE A 90 12.88 -9.93 6.04
N LEU A 91 12.73 -9.68 4.75
CA LEU A 91 13.80 -9.37 3.80
C LEU A 91 13.57 -7.98 3.24
N ASN A 92 14.59 -7.39 2.60
CA ASN A 92 14.55 -6.04 2.06
C ASN A 92 14.82 -6.01 0.56
N ILE A 93 14.18 -5.10 -0.15
CA ILE A 93 14.53 -4.73 -1.53
C ILE A 93 14.66 -3.22 -1.57
N ALA A 94 15.85 -2.72 -1.90
CA ALA A 94 16.08 -1.29 -1.99
C ALA A 94 15.18 -0.68 -3.06
N LYS A 95 14.53 0.44 -2.74
CA LYS A 95 13.60 1.07 -3.71
C LYS A 95 14.27 1.46 -5.02
N GLU A 96 15.57 1.75 -4.98
CA GLU A 96 16.38 2.09 -6.15
C GLU A 96 16.54 0.92 -7.14
N ASN A 97 16.38 -0.33 -6.66
CA ASN A 97 16.48 -1.54 -7.47
C ASN A 97 15.13 -1.94 -8.13
N ILE A 98 14.06 -1.19 -7.85
CA ILE A 98 12.72 -1.44 -8.38
C ILE A 98 12.54 -0.65 -9.67
N LEU A 99 12.85 -1.29 -10.80
CA LEU A 99 12.79 -0.67 -12.12
C LEU A 99 11.47 -0.96 -12.85
N PRO A 100 10.97 -0.05 -13.71
CA PRO A 100 9.77 -0.28 -14.51
C PRO A 100 9.88 -1.54 -15.37
N GLY A 101 8.76 -2.27 -15.54
CA GLY A 101 8.69 -3.45 -16.37
C GLY A 101 8.06 -4.65 -15.65
N ARG A 102 8.66 -5.83 -15.83
CA ARG A 102 8.27 -7.07 -15.15
C ARG A 102 9.41 -7.52 -14.28
N ALA A 103 9.08 -8.05 -13.10
CA ALA A 103 10.03 -8.66 -12.18
C ALA A 103 9.49 -10.01 -11.70
N THR A 104 10.40 -10.88 -11.32
CA THR A 104 10.09 -12.12 -10.62
C THR A 104 10.86 -12.14 -9.32
N ALA A 105 10.19 -12.53 -8.23
CA ALA A 105 10.80 -12.62 -6.92
C ALA A 105 10.52 -13.97 -6.25
N TYR A 106 11.53 -14.54 -5.62
CA TYR A 106 11.46 -15.80 -4.87
C TYR A 106 12.59 -15.85 -3.85
N CYS A 107 12.49 -16.76 -2.88
CA CYS A 107 13.58 -17.06 -1.96
C CYS A 107 14.13 -18.47 -2.23
N THR A 108 15.45 -18.62 -2.10
CA THR A 108 16.09 -19.93 -1.94
C THR A 108 16.39 -20.14 -0.46
N ILE A 109 15.93 -21.26 0.09
CA ILE A 109 16.14 -21.66 1.49
C ILE A 109 17.16 -22.80 1.49
N TRP A 110 18.28 -22.60 2.17
CA TRP A 110 19.37 -23.58 2.26
C TRP A 110 19.61 -24.00 3.70
N GLU A 111 18.95 -25.06 4.13
CA GLU A 111 19.18 -25.65 5.46
C GLU A 111 20.47 -26.48 5.51
N PRO A 112 21.21 -26.51 6.63
CA PRO A 112 22.41 -27.33 6.76
C PRO A 112 22.16 -28.82 6.48
N GLY A 113 23.01 -29.40 5.63
CA GLY A 113 22.92 -30.82 5.26
C GLY A 113 21.77 -31.18 4.30
N LYS A 114 20.97 -30.20 3.85
CA LYS A 114 19.93 -30.37 2.84
C LYS A 114 20.30 -29.69 1.52
N SER A 115 19.63 -30.09 0.45
CA SER A 115 19.67 -29.37 -0.82
C SER A 115 18.84 -28.08 -0.72
N PRO A 116 19.23 -27.00 -1.41
CA PRO A 116 18.45 -25.76 -1.42
C PRO A 116 17.06 -25.98 -2.02
N VAL A 117 16.06 -25.27 -1.48
CA VAL A 117 14.67 -25.31 -1.94
C VAL A 117 14.19 -23.89 -2.24
N ASP A 118 13.62 -23.70 -3.42
CA ASP A 118 13.03 -22.41 -3.81
C ASP A 118 11.57 -22.32 -3.38
N THR A 119 11.14 -21.12 -3.00
CA THR A 119 9.72 -20.79 -2.88
C THR A 119 9.07 -20.65 -4.25
N ASP A 120 7.74 -20.64 -4.29
CA ASP A 120 7.02 -20.20 -5.48
C ASP A 120 7.46 -18.78 -5.89
N SER A 121 7.56 -18.57 -7.19
CA SER A 121 7.92 -17.28 -7.77
C SER A 121 6.70 -16.35 -7.85
N THR A 122 6.87 -15.11 -7.37
CA THR A 122 5.88 -14.04 -7.52
C THR A 122 6.21 -13.22 -8.77
N ARG A 123 5.30 -13.18 -9.75
CA ARG A 123 5.41 -12.34 -10.95
C ARG A 123 4.82 -10.97 -10.69
N ILE A 124 5.59 -9.92 -10.96
CA ILE A 124 5.26 -8.56 -10.54
C ILE A 124 5.28 -7.63 -11.76
N ARG A 125 4.22 -6.83 -11.93
CA ARG A 125 4.16 -5.73 -12.91
C ARG A 125 4.52 -4.43 -12.22
N ILE A 126 5.44 -3.67 -12.81
CA ILE A 126 5.99 -2.43 -12.26
C ILE A 126 5.77 -1.30 -13.26
N LYS A 127 5.04 -0.25 -12.87
CA LYS A 127 4.85 0.95 -13.69
C LYS A 127 5.07 2.20 -12.85
N LEU A 128 6.09 2.99 -13.22
CA LEU A 128 6.53 4.19 -12.50
C LEU A 128 6.30 5.49 -13.29
N ASN A 129 5.68 5.41 -14.47
CA ASN A 129 5.18 6.56 -15.21
C ASN A 129 3.65 6.69 -15.03
N ARG A 130 3.15 7.92 -15.01
CA ARG A 130 1.72 8.19 -14.78
C ARG A 130 0.93 8.13 -16.09
N PRO A 131 -0.29 7.58 -16.08
CA PRO A 131 -1.18 7.70 -17.24
C PRO A 131 -1.53 9.18 -17.46
N GLY A 132 -1.41 9.69 -18.69
CA GLY A 132 -1.62 11.11 -19.02
C GLY A 132 -0.41 12.02 -18.81
N ASN A 133 0.55 11.61 -17.97
CA ASN A 133 1.72 12.40 -17.54
C ASN A 133 1.32 13.75 -16.89
N GLU A 134 2.11 14.82 -17.07
CA GLU A 134 1.78 16.15 -16.60
C GLU A 134 0.69 16.80 -17.46
N ASP A 135 -0.22 17.56 -16.81
CA ASP A 135 -1.26 18.32 -17.52
C ASP A 135 -0.62 19.36 -18.46
N PRO A 136 -0.91 19.34 -19.77
CA PRO A 136 -0.36 20.30 -20.71
C PRO A 136 -0.71 21.78 -20.42
N ASP A 137 -1.80 22.05 -19.69
CA ASP A 137 -2.23 23.40 -19.35
C ASP A 137 -2.91 23.43 -17.96
N PRO A 138 -2.12 23.48 -16.88
CA PRO A 138 -2.63 23.38 -15.51
C PRO A 138 -3.44 24.59 -15.05
N ASP A 139 -3.49 25.67 -15.85
CA ASP A 139 -4.33 26.84 -15.57
C ASP A 139 -5.80 26.62 -15.96
N LYS A 140 -6.09 25.55 -16.71
CA LYS A 140 -7.45 25.15 -17.08
C LYS A 140 -7.98 24.05 -16.16
N LYS A 141 -9.31 23.97 -16.06
CA LYS A 141 -9.96 22.93 -15.27
C LYS A 141 -9.81 21.56 -15.95
N GLY A 142 -9.29 20.60 -15.20
CA GLY A 142 -9.07 19.23 -15.67
C GLY A 142 -7.82 19.08 -16.53
N HIS A 143 -7.39 17.84 -16.72
CA HIS A 143 -6.20 17.47 -17.47
C HIS A 143 -6.44 17.53 -18.97
N GLN A 144 -5.82 18.51 -19.65
CA GLN A 144 -6.09 18.74 -21.08
C GLN A 144 -5.61 17.61 -21.99
N GLY A 145 -4.69 16.76 -21.52
CA GLY A 145 -4.26 15.54 -22.21
C GLY A 145 -5.27 14.37 -22.15
N LEU A 146 -6.34 14.46 -21.35
CA LEU A 146 -7.38 13.44 -21.27
C LEU A 146 -8.60 13.89 -22.08
N VAL A 147 -8.74 13.37 -23.30
CA VAL A 147 -9.73 13.85 -24.27
C VAL A 147 -10.73 12.75 -24.65
N PHE A 148 -12.01 13.11 -24.69
CA PHE A 148 -13.07 12.30 -25.30
C PHE A 148 -14.07 13.21 -26.02
N PHE A 149 -14.70 12.71 -27.09
CA PHE A 149 -15.77 13.42 -27.82
C PHE A 149 -17.13 12.83 -27.50
N ILE A 150 -18.15 13.69 -27.44
CA ILE A 150 -19.56 13.29 -27.36
C ILE A 150 -20.17 13.28 -28.77
N PRO A 151 -21.30 12.60 -29.01
CA PRO A 151 -21.97 12.64 -30.31
C PRO A 151 -22.30 14.06 -30.77
N GLU A 152 -22.16 14.33 -32.07
CA GLU A 152 -22.37 15.66 -32.69
C GLU A 152 -23.74 16.27 -32.35
N ASP A 153 -24.79 15.45 -32.20
CA ASP A 153 -26.12 15.94 -31.84
C ASP A 153 -26.14 16.54 -30.42
N LEU A 154 -25.41 15.94 -29.48
CA LEU A 154 -25.27 16.45 -28.12
C LEU A 154 -24.36 17.67 -28.05
N GLU A 155 -23.29 17.72 -28.86
CA GLU A 155 -22.46 18.93 -29.01
C GLU A 155 -23.27 20.11 -29.54
N ALA A 156 -24.22 19.85 -30.43
CA ALA A 156 -25.17 20.84 -30.94
C ALA A 156 -26.31 21.19 -29.96
N GLY A 157 -26.33 20.63 -28.75
CA GLY A 157 -27.28 20.95 -27.69
C GLY A 157 -28.58 20.14 -27.69
N ALA A 158 -28.61 18.98 -28.35
CA ALA A 158 -29.77 18.09 -28.29
C ALA A 158 -30.05 17.59 -26.86
N VAL A 159 -31.33 17.46 -26.52
CA VAL A 159 -31.78 16.94 -25.23
C VAL A 159 -31.84 15.41 -25.29
N ILE A 160 -31.29 14.76 -24.27
CA ILE A 160 -31.44 13.32 -24.05
C ILE A 160 -32.78 13.09 -23.37
N ASP A 161 -33.82 12.95 -24.20
CA ASP A 161 -35.13 12.47 -23.77
C ASP A 161 -35.18 10.94 -23.66
N ALA A 162 -36.32 10.40 -23.24
CA ALA A 162 -36.50 8.96 -23.05
C ALA A 162 -36.28 8.15 -24.35
N GLU A 163 -36.55 8.70 -25.53
CA GLU A 163 -36.31 8.00 -26.80
C GLU A 163 -34.83 8.10 -27.22
N ARG A 164 -34.18 9.25 -27.00
CA ARG A 164 -32.74 9.42 -27.23
C ARG A 164 -31.91 8.54 -26.30
N ALA A 165 -32.33 8.39 -25.04
CA ALA A 165 -31.67 7.55 -24.04
C ALA A 165 -31.62 6.07 -24.45
N LYS A 166 -32.67 5.55 -25.10
CA LYS A 166 -32.71 4.17 -25.62
C LYS A 166 -31.60 3.88 -26.64
N ARG A 167 -31.13 4.89 -27.37
CA ARG A 167 -30.02 4.77 -28.32
C ARG A 167 -28.65 4.73 -27.63
N GLY A 168 -28.57 5.08 -26.35
CA GLY A 168 -27.31 5.25 -25.62
C GLY A 168 -26.49 6.44 -26.11
N VAL A 169 -25.39 6.73 -25.43
CA VAL A 169 -24.43 7.78 -25.82
C VAL A 169 -23.07 7.14 -26.00
N VAL A 170 -22.52 7.22 -27.21
CA VAL A 170 -21.19 6.69 -27.55
C VAL A 170 -20.18 7.81 -27.39
N LEU A 171 -19.21 7.62 -26.50
CA LEU A 171 -18.10 8.54 -26.25
C LEU A 171 -16.87 8.03 -27.00
N ASP A 172 -16.20 8.89 -27.75
CA ASP A 172 -14.97 8.55 -28.48
C ASP A 172 -13.74 9.03 -27.70
N VAL A 173 -13.13 8.11 -26.96
CA VAL A 173 -11.94 8.39 -26.12
C VAL A 173 -10.70 8.41 -27.01
N GLN A 174 -9.93 9.49 -26.92
CA GLN A 174 -8.67 9.64 -27.65
C GLN A 174 -7.50 9.01 -26.87
N PRO A 175 -6.42 8.59 -27.57
CA PRO A 175 -5.23 8.10 -26.89
C PRO A 175 -4.60 9.20 -26.03
N TYR A 176 -3.99 8.79 -24.92
CA TYR A 176 -3.32 9.67 -23.97
C TYR A 176 -1.87 9.21 -23.72
N GLU A 177 -1.05 10.11 -23.17
CA GLU A 177 0.36 9.83 -22.88
C GLU A 177 0.52 8.66 -21.88
N ASN A 178 1.53 7.81 -22.03
CA ASN A 178 1.73 6.61 -21.21
C ASN A 178 0.54 5.63 -21.14
N MET A 179 -0.37 5.69 -22.11
CA MET A 179 -1.42 4.69 -22.29
C MET A 179 -0.82 3.29 -22.42
N ALA A 180 -1.27 2.38 -21.56
CA ALA A 180 -0.82 1.01 -21.54
C ALA A 180 -2.00 0.04 -21.51
N GLU A 181 -1.72 -1.23 -21.82
CA GLU A 181 -2.69 -2.30 -21.59
C GLU A 181 -3.12 -2.32 -20.12
N PHE A 182 -4.38 -2.68 -19.87
CA PHE A 182 -4.96 -2.79 -18.54
C PHE A 182 -5.13 -1.48 -17.77
N ASP A 183 -4.82 -0.34 -18.38
CA ASP A 183 -5.30 0.95 -17.88
C ASP A 183 -6.84 0.94 -17.88
N THR A 184 -7.46 1.42 -16.81
CA THR A 184 -8.91 1.53 -16.67
C THR A 184 -9.34 2.98 -16.91
N CYS A 185 -10.06 3.20 -18.00
CA CYS A 185 -10.74 4.46 -18.28
C CYS A 185 -12.11 4.46 -17.60
N ARG A 186 -12.35 5.41 -16.71
CA ARG A 186 -13.60 5.61 -15.97
C ARG A 186 -14.30 6.87 -16.45
N ILE A 187 -15.52 6.73 -16.93
CA ILE A 187 -16.41 7.85 -17.25
C ILE A 187 -17.34 8.09 -16.08
N ALA A 188 -17.32 9.31 -15.53
CA ALA A 188 -18.38 9.81 -14.67
C ALA A 188 -19.52 10.35 -15.54
N TRP A 189 -20.72 9.82 -15.36
CA TRP A 189 -21.96 10.28 -15.98
C TRP A 189 -22.90 10.73 -14.88
N GLY A 190 -22.85 12.02 -14.53
CA GLY A 190 -23.52 12.55 -13.34
C GLY A 190 -23.12 11.77 -12.08
N SER A 191 -24.09 11.08 -11.47
CA SER A 191 -23.88 10.25 -10.27
C SER A 191 -23.49 8.79 -10.54
N ARG A 192 -23.38 8.40 -11.81
CA ARG A 192 -23.02 7.04 -12.24
C ARG A 192 -21.60 7.02 -12.77
N SER A 193 -20.98 5.83 -12.73
CA SER A 193 -19.69 5.63 -13.36
C SER A 193 -19.66 4.37 -14.20
N ILE A 194 -19.04 4.48 -15.36
CA ILE A 194 -18.81 3.38 -16.31
C ILE A 194 -17.30 3.22 -16.42
N SER A 195 -16.83 1.99 -16.58
CA SER A 195 -15.40 1.71 -16.76
C SER A 195 -15.18 0.87 -18.00
N HIS A 196 -14.08 1.15 -18.70
CA HIS A 196 -13.54 0.36 -19.80
C HIS A 196 -12.06 0.06 -19.52
N VAL A 197 -11.67 -1.20 -19.68
CA VAL A 197 -10.27 -1.61 -19.55
C VAL A 197 -9.63 -1.55 -20.93
N VAL A 198 -8.53 -0.82 -21.05
CA VAL A 198 -7.75 -0.68 -22.28
C VAL A 198 -7.18 -2.03 -22.66
N MET A 199 -7.58 -2.51 -23.85
CA MET A 199 -7.08 -3.76 -24.40
C MET A 199 -5.75 -3.55 -25.13
N PRO A 200 -4.88 -4.56 -25.26
CA PRO A 200 -3.59 -4.42 -25.97
C PRO A 200 -3.71 -3.81 -27.39
N ARG A 201 -4.81 -4.09 -28.11
CA ARG A 201 -5.08 -3.52 -29.44
C ARG A 201 -5.47 -2.04 -29.46
N GLU A 202 -5.84 -1.49 -28.30
CA GLU A 202 -6.28 -0.10 -28.10
C GLU A 202 -5.12 0.80 -27.65
N VAL A 203 -4.00 0.22 -27.21
CA VAL A 203 -2.82 0.98 -26.77
C VAL A 203 -2.34 1.93 -27.88
N GLY A 204 -2.26 3.22 -27.56
CA GLY A 204 -1.89 4.28 -28.50
C GLY A 204 -2.95 4.60 -29.55
N ARG A 205 -4.20 4.14 -29.38
CA ARG A 205 -5.33 4.36 -30.30
C ARG A 205 -6.57 4.80 -29.53
N GLY A 206 -7.48 5.50 -30.22
CA GLY A 206 -8.79 5.82 -29.67
C GLY A 206 -9.70 4.59 -29.57
N PHE A 207 -10.67 4.64 -28.67
CA PHE A 207 -11.68 3.60 -28.47
C PHE A 207 -13.00 4.20 -27.97
N GLN A 208 -14.08 3.44 -28.11
CA GLN A 208 -15.42 3.93 -27.79
C GLN A 208 -15.95 3.34 -26.48
N ILE A 209 -16.60 4.18 -25.68
CA ILE A 209 -17.35 3.78 -24.47
C ILE A 209 -18.83 4.14 -24.66
N THR A 210 -19.71 3.17 -24.47
CA THR A 210 -21.16 3.40 -24.57
C THR A 210 -21.79 3.59 -23.19
N VAL A 211 -22.38 4.76 -22.96
CA VAL A 211 -23.30 5.03 -21.85
C VAL A 211 -24.66 4.43 -22.22
N THR A 212 -25.05 3.36 -21.54
CA THR A 212 -26.29 2.64 -21.85
C THR A 212 -27.53 3.36 -21.33
N ASN A 213 -28.69 3.00 -21.89
CA ASN A 213 -30.00 3.48 -21.43
C ASN A 213 -30.16 3.34 -19.91
N ASP A 214 -29.76 2.20 -19.35
CA ASP A 214 -29.89 1.93 -17.92
C ASP A 214 -29.04 2.88 -17.07
N VAL A 215 -27.83 3.22 -17.52
CA VAL A 215 -26.98 4.20 -16.83
C VAL A 215 -27.61 5.59 -16.88
N ILE A 216 -28.14 6.00 -18.04
CA ILE A 216 -28.80 7.30 -18.23
C ILE A 216 -30.02 7.40 -17.32
N HIS A 217 -30.90 6.40 -17.32
CA HIS A 217 -32.07 6.36 -16.44
C HIS A 217 -31.69 6.32 -14.96
N ALA A 218 -30.66 5.56 -14.60
CA ALA A 218 -30.21 5.46 -13.22
C ALA A 218 -29.53 6.74 -12.71
N ALA A 219 -28.97 7.56 -13.60
CA ALA A 219 -28.45 8.88 -13.26
C ALA A 219 -29.57 9.92 -13.10
N GLY A 220 -30.65 9.80 -13.90
CA GLY A 220 -31.83 10.64 -13.82
C GLY A 220 -31.78 11.87 -14.74
N SER A 221 -32.84 12.69 -14.69
CA SER A 221 -32.94 13.96 -15.41
C SER A 221 -32.09 15.04 -14.75
N ASP A 222 -31.21 15.70 -15.52
CA ASP A 222 -30.43 16.88 -15.12
C ASP A 222 -30.10 17.69 -16.39
N PRO A 223 -30.54 18.96 -16.48
CA PRO A 223 -30.27 19.81 -17.64
C PRO A 223 -28.79 20.20 -17.81
N PHE A 224 -27.97 20.01 -16.77
CA PHE A 224 -26.54 20.28 -16.77
C PHE A 224 -25.75 19.08 -16.24
N LEU A 225 -26.11 17.87 -16.67
CA LEU A 225 -25.47 16.64 -16.21
C LEU A 225 -23.97 16.65 -16.57
N PRO A 226 -23.05 16.64 -15.59
CA PRO A 226 -21.63 16.68 -15.85
C PRO A 226 -21.12 15.31 -16.31
N ILE A 227 -20.18 15.34 -17.26
CA ILE A 227 -19.47 14.18 -17.79
C ILE A 227 -17.97 14.47 -17.74
N ALA A 228 -17.19 13.55 -17.19
CA ALA A 228 -15.74 13.62 -17.21
C ALA A 228 -15.12 12.23 -17.25
N MET A 229 -13.91 12.13 -17.79
CA MET A 229 -13.11 10.92 -17.88
C MET A 229 -11.99 10.96 -16.85
N GLN A 230 -11.68 9.83 -16.24
CA GLN A 230 -10.50 9.61 -15.41
C GLN A 230 -9.80 8.34 -15.89
N VAL A 231 -8.47 8.32 -15.81
CA VAL A 231 -7.68 7.12 -16.13
C VAL A 231 -6.94 6.66 -14.89
N ILE A 232 -6.92 5.34 -14.69
CA ILE A 232 -6.15 4.67 -13.64
C ILE A 232 -5.33 3.59 -14.35
N ASP A 233 -4.01 3.53 -14.15
CA ASP A 233 -3.22 2.52 -14.85
C ASP A 233 -3.36 1.11 -14.25
N ALA A 234 -2.77 0.13 -14.93
CA ALA A 234 -2.77 -1.28 -14.51
C ALA A 234 -2.24 -1.56 -13.09
N VAL A 235 -1.48 -0.64 -12.50
CA VAL A 235 -0.89 -0.77 -11.15
C VAL A 235 -1.50 0.21 -10.14
N GLY A 236 -2.52 0.98 -10.54
CA GLY A 236 -3.28 1.88 -9.69
C GLY A 236 -2.78 3.33 -9.63
N ASN A 237 -1.88 3.77 -10.52
CA ASN A 237 -1.48 5.18 -10.56
C ASN A 237 -2.55 6.03 -11.26
N TYR A 238 -2.72 7.25 -10.75
CA TYR A 238 -3.50 8.33 -11.36
C TYR A 238 -2.58 9.34 -12.09
N PRO A 239 -3.13 10.19 -12.98
CA PRO A 239 -2.38 11.25 -13.66
C PRO A 239 -1.65 12.18 -12.69
N VAL A 240 -2.25 12.47 -11.53
CA VAL A 240 -1.62 13.21 -10.44
C VAL A 240 -1.75 12.42 -9.13
N PHE A 241 -0.77 12.56 -8.22
CA PHE A 241 -0.83 11.86 -6.94
C PHE A 241 -1.96 12.39 -6.04
N ASP A 242 -2.11 13.72 -6.00
CA ASP A 242 -3.14 14.38 -5.21
C ASP A 242 -4.53 13.96 -5.74
N PRO A 243 -5.31 13.20 -4.96
CA PRO A 243 -6.59 12.67 -5.42
C PRO A 243 -7.65 13.75 -5.64
N GLU A 244 -7.53 14.92 -5.00
CA GLU A 244 -8.44 16.05 -5.23
C GLU A 244 -8.04 16.92 -6.41
N SER A 245 -6.90 16.62 -7.05
CA SER A 245 -6.50 17.37 -8.21
C SER A 245 -7.53 17.19 -9.31
N ASP A 246 -8.08 18.31 -9.81
CA ASP A 246 -8.91 18.34 -11.00
C ASP A 246 -8.19 17.68 -12.18
N ALA A 247 -6.84 17.71 -12.22
CA ALA A 247 -6.01 17.04 -13.22
C ALA A 247 -6.03 15.50 -13.16
N ASN A 248 -6.75 14.89 -12.20
CA ASN A 248 -7.09 13.47 -12.30
C ASN A 248 -8.27 13.18 -13.25
N TRP A 249 -8.96 14.23 -13.70
CA TRP A 249 -10.11 14.17 -14.58
C TRP A 249 -9.83 14.95 -15.86
N SER A 250 -10.46 14.57 -16.96
CA SER A 250 -10.57 15.42 -18.14
C SER A 250 -11.30 16.73 -17.79
N PRO A 251 -11.22 17.74 -18.67
CA PRO A 251 -12.17 18.85 -18.64
C PRO A 251 -13.61 18.32 -18.61
N PRO A 252 -14.49 18.89 -17.75
CA PRO A 252 -15.87 18.47 -17.72
C PRO A 252 -16.60 18.91 -18.99
N ASN A 253 -17.45 18.03 -19.50
CA ASN A 253 -18.48 18.31 -20.49
C ASN A 253 -19.86 18.25 -19.82
N TRP A 254 -20.87 18.84 -20.46
CA TRP A 254 -22.24 18.85 -19.93
C TRP A 254 -23.22 18.43 -21.00
N VAL A 255 -24.23 17.65 -20.59
CA VAL A 255 -25.35 17.26 -21.46
C VAL A 255 -26.68 17.53 -20.77
N ASN A 256 -27.72 17.76 -21.57
CA ASN A 256 -29.06 17.99 -21.07
C ASN A 256 -29.85 16.68 -21.08
N VAL A 257 -30.20 16.14 -19.91
CA VAL A 257 -31.00 14.93 -19.76
C VAL A 257 -32.38 15.29 -19.21
N ASN A 258 -33.44 14.94 -19.95
CA ASN A 258 -34.82 15.16 -19.51
C ASN A 258 -35.68 13.93 -19.79
N LEU A 259 -35.85 13.08 -18.78
CA LEU A 259 -36.62 11.84 -18.86
C LEU A 259 -38.09 12.01 -18.41
N GLY A 260 -38.56 13.25 -18.22
CA GLY A 260 -39.95 13.54 -17.82
C GLY A 260 -40.28 13.22 -16.35
N THR A 261 -39.28 13.00 -15.51
CA THR A 261 -39.44 12.72 -14.07
C THR A 261 -38.99 13.92 -13.22
N ARG A 262 -39.79 14.33 -12.22
CA ARG A 262 -39.37 15.31 -11.21
C ARG A 262 -38.70 14.57 -10.05
N LEU A 263 -37.38 14.68 -9.97
CA LEU A 263 -36.60 14.03 -8.92
C LEU A 263 -36.79 14.76 -7.58
N LEU A 264 -36.74 14.02 -6.49
CA LEU A 264 -36.59 14.59 -5.15
C LEU A 264 -35.27 15.37 -5.11
N GLU A 265 -35.29 16.64 -4.71
CA GLU A 265 -34.09 17.49 -4.72
C GLU A 265 -32.99 16.94 -3.81
N ALA A 266 -31.74 17.11 -4.22
CA ALA A 266 -30.60 16.68 -3.42
C ALA A 266 -30.52 17.50 -2.12
N PRO A 267 -30.08 16.90 -1.01
CA PRO A 267 -29.63 17.70 0.13
C PRO A 267 -28.43 18.54 -0.31
N PHE A 268 -28.23 19.69 0.33
CA PHE A 268 -27.16 20.63 0.00
C PHE A 268 -26.46 21.13 1.27
N LEU A 269 -25.24 21.63 1.12
CA LEU A 269 -24.49 22.21 2.23
C LEU A 269 -25.19 23.47 2.74
N GLU A 270 -25.15 23.76 4.04
CA GLU A 270 -25.68 25.04 4.53
C GLU A 270 -24.93 26.25 3.92
N GLN A 271 -23.62 26.08 3.65
CA GLN A 271 -22.81 27.07 2.94
C GLN A 271 -23.03 27.03 1.43
N PRO A 272 -22.77 28.15 0.71
CA PRO A 272 -22.74 28.14 -0.74
C PRO A 272 -21.59 27.28 -1.29
N GLY A 273 -21.85 26.61 -2.41
CA GLY A 273 -20.90 25.76 -3.12
C GLY A 273 -20.96 24.29 -2.68
N ASP A 274 -20.02 23.52 -3.21
CA ASP A 274 -19.90 22.06 -3.05
C ASP A 274 -18.57 21.64 -2.40
N VAL A 275 -17.82 22.62 -1.86
CA VAL A 275 -16.51 22.41 -1.23
C VAL A 275 -16.63 22.62 0.28
N ILE A 276 -16.19 21.63 1.05
CA ILE A 276 -15.97 21.75 2.48
C ILE A 276 -14.49 22.01 2.71
N ASP A 277 -14.14 23.22 3.14
CA ASP A 277 -12.77 23.57 3.51
C ASP A 277 -12.51 23.20 4.97
N LEU A 278 -11.63 22.21 5.22
CA LEU A 278 -11.34 21.72 6.57
C LEU A 278 -10.75 22.81 7.49
N LYS A 279 -9.96 23.73 6.93
CA LYS A 279 -9.36 24.83 7.70
C LYS A 279 -10.43 25.81 8.16
N ARG A 280 -11.43 26.07 7.32
CA ARG A 280 -12.58 26.92 7.66
C ARG A 280 -13.57 26.21 8.59
N LEU A 281 -13.78 24.91 8.40
CA LEU A 281 -14.69 24.10 9.22
C LEU A 281 -14.20 23.99 10.67
N GLY A 282 -12.89 23.92 10.89
CA GLY A 282 -12.31 23.82 12.22
C GLY A 282 -12.81 22.57 12.96
N ALA A 283 -13.32 22.75 14.18
CA ALA A 283 -13.88 21.66 14.99
C ALA A 283 -15.42 21.51 14.87
N ALA A 284 -16.08 22.31 14.04
CA ALA A 284 -17.53 22.27 13.89
C ALA A 284 -17.98 21.07 13.03
N PRO A 285 -19.19 20.52 13.24
CA PRO A 285 -19.80 19.57 12.30
C PRO A 285 -20.12 20.25 10.97
N GLN A 286 -20.23 19.45 9.89
CA GLN A 286 -20.72 19.95 8.61
C GLN A 286 -22.24 19.86 8.56
N LYS A 287 -22.89 21.01 8.35
CA LYS A 287 -24.35 21.12 8.26
C LYS A 287 -24.88 20.86 6.85
N ILE A 288 -25.90 20.03 6.77
CA ILE A 288 -26.63 19.70 5.54
C ILE A 288 -28.08 20.15 5.67
N LYS A 289 -28.64 20.72 4.60
CA LYS A 289 -30.04 21.14 4.51
C LYS A 289 -30.79 20.39 3.42
N LEU A 290 -32.05 20.11 3.68
CA LEU A 290 -33.01 19.58 2.72
C LEU A 290 -34.29 20.41 2.80
N PHE A 291 -34.77 20.92 1.67
CA PHE A 291 -36.04 21.66 1.64
C PHE A 291 -37.23 20.69 1.58
N LEU A 292 -38.15 20.85 2.53
CA LEU A 292 -39.33 20.00 2.66
C LEU A 292 -40.52 20.59 1.89
N HIS A 293 -40.50 20.47 0.56
CA HIS A 293 -41.58 20.98 -0.29
C HIS A 293 -42.92 20.26 -0.02
N PRO A 294 -44.04 20.97 0.18
CA PRO A 294 -45.32 20.36 0.56
C PRO A 294 -45.94 19.43 -0.50
N GLU A 295 -45.53 19.53 -1.77
CA GLU A 295 -45.94 18.59 -2.83
C GLU A 295 -45.18 17.25 -2.80
N VAL A 296 -44.08 17.17 -2.06
CA VAL A 296 -43.19 15.98 -2.04
C VAL A 296 -43.26 15.24 -0.70
N PHE A 297 -43.34 15.99 0.41
CA PHE A 297 -43.25 15.50 1.79
C PHE A 297 -44.55 15.69 2.56
N ASP A 298 -44.91 14.70 3.38
CA ASP A 298 -45.99 14.76 4.36
C ASP A 298 -45.46 14.75 5.80
N ILE A 299 -46.20 15.35 6.74
CA ILE A 299 -45.89 15.25 8.17
C ILE A 299 -45.97 13.77 8.60
N GLY A 300 -44.92 13.30 9.27
CA GLY A 300 -44.77 11.90 9.70
C GLY A 300 -43.94 11.03 8.77
N ASP A 301 -43.59 11.51 7.57
CA ASP A 301 -42.63 10.81 6.70
C ASP A 301 -41.25 10.73 7.37
N ARG A 302 -40.47 9.69 7.05
CA ARG A 302 -39.09 9.52 7.54
C ARG A 302 -38.10 9.84 6.42
N VAL A 303 -37.13 10.68 6.73
CA VAL A 303 -36.04 11.05 5.83
C VAL A 303 -34.74 10.54 6.41
N ARG A 304 -34.07 9.67 5.66
CA ARG A 304 -32.70 9.24 5.94
C ARG A 304 -31.74 10.03 5.08
N LEU A 305 -30.77 10.69 5.70
CA LEU A 305 -29.60 11.22 5.01
C LEU A 305 -28.57 10.09 4.82
N ASP A 306 -28.08 9.96 3.60
CA ASP A 306 -27.03 9.02 3.24
C ASP A 306 -25.80 9.80 2.74
N TRP A 307 -24.71 9.72 3.50
CA TRP A 307 -23.40 10.27 3.20
C TRP A 307 -22.45 9.12 2.79
N ASP A 308 -22.24 8.95 1.49
CA ASP A 308 -21.26 7.99 0.95
C ASP A 308 -19.94 8.72 0.74
N GLY A 309 -19.21 8.89 1.85
CA GLY A 309 -17.88 9.51 1.87
C GLY A 309 -16.79 8.58 1.36
N ARG A 310 -15.88 9.12 0.56
CA ARG A 310 -14.66 8.47 0.05
C ARG A 310 -13.47 9.35 0.34
N ASP A 311 -12.49 8.83 1.09
CA ASP A 311 -11.26 9.58 1.34
C ASP A 311 -10.43 9.70 0.05
N ALA A 312 -9.28 10.36 0.18
CA ALA A 312 -8.26 10.51 -0.85
C ALA A 312 -7.89 9.21 -1.57
N GLU A 313 -7.89 8.08 -0.87
CA GLU A 313 -7.55 6.77 -1.42
C GLU A 313 -8.80 5.98 -1.84
N ASN A 314 -9.95 6.68 -1.95
CA ASN A 314 -11.27 6.15 -2.31
C ASN A 314 -11.85 5.16 -1.28
N PHE A 315 -11.37 5.16 -0.03
CA PHE A 315 -11.92 4.32 1.02
C PHE A 315 -13.22 4.87 1.59
N PRO A 316 -14.22 4.00 1.85
CA PRO A 316 -15.49 4.42 2.39
C PRO A 316 -15.37 4.90 3.83
N VAL A 317 -15.85 6.12 4.07
CA VAL A 317 -16.17 6.71 5.39
C VAL A 317 -17.67 7.08 5.38
N PRO A 318 -18.55 6.08 5.44
CA PRO A 318 -19.98 6.33 5.35
C PRO A 318 -20.50 6.97 6.63
N TYR A 319 -21.59 7.72 6.49
CA TYR A 319 -22.39 8.21 7.61
C TYR A 319 -23.87 8.24 7.20
N SER A 320 -24.76 8.04 8.16
CA SER A 320 -26.19 8.26 7.93
C SER A 320 -26.86 8.73 9.20
N ASP A 321 -27.86 9.57 9.03
CA ASP A 321 -28.73 10.06 10.11
C ASP A 321 -30.18 10.04 9.61
N GLU A 322 -31.14 9.87 10.51
CA GLU A 322 -32.55 9.74 10.14
C GLU A 322 -33.44 10.60 11.03
N LYS A 323 -34.35 11.35 10.39
CA LYS A 323 -35.27 12.27 11.06
C LYS A 323 -36.69 12.14 10.52
N THR A 324 -37.66 12.53 11.33
CA THR A 324 -39.08 12.57 10.96
C THR A 324 -39.49 13.96 10.49
N VAL A 325 -40.33 14.04 9.46
CA VAL A 325 -40.90 15.31 8.98
C VAL A 325 -41.93 15.83 9.98
N GLU A 326 -41.59 16.88 10.70
CA GLU A 326 -42.50 17.54 11.67
C GLU A 326 -43.34 18.66 11.05
N ARG A 327 -42.83 19.28 9.98
CA ARG A 327 -43.48 20.39 9.27
C ARG A 327 -42.97 20.46 7.82
N THR A 328 -43.75 21.06 6.93
CA THR A 328 -43.39 21.28 5.51
C THR A 328 -43.17 22.77 5.24
N THR A 329 -42.66 23.10 4.04
CA THR A 329 -42.25 24.47 3.67
C THR A 329 -41.14 25.00 4.59
N SER A 330 -40.23 24.13 4.98
CA SER A 330 -39.10 24.43 5.87
C SER A 330 -37.86 23.64 5.46
N PHE A 331 -36.73 23.91 6.10
CA PHE A 331 -35.52 23.10 5.95
C PHE A 331 -35.43 22.06 7.07
N MET A 332 -35.08 20.84 6.71
CA MET A 332 -34.57 19.82 7.63
C MET A 332 -33.04 19.93 7.67
N GLU A 333 -32.46 19.95 8.86
CA GLU A 333 -31.02 20.06 9.06
C GLU A 333 -30.44 18.73 9.57
N PHE A 334 -29.27 18.35 9.06
CA PHE A 334 -28.48 17.21 9.53
C PHE A 334 -27.05 17.66 9.82
N ASP A 335 -26.40 17.01 10.79
CA ASP A 335 -25.02 17.30 11.17
C ASP A 335 -24.13 16.09 10.85
N ILE A 336 -23.20 16.25 9.91
CA ILE A 336 -22.13 15.28 9.70
C ILE A 336 -21.04 15.56 10.75
N PRO A 337 -20.70 14.59 11.63
CA PRO A 337 -19.68 14.79 12.66
C PRO A 337 -18.34 15.23 12.05
N ASN A 338 -17.65 16.17 12.69
CA ASN A 338 -16.39 16.73 12.18
C ASN A 338 -15.34 15.66 11.86
N GLU A 339 -15.21 14.64 12.71
CA GLU A 339 -14.30 13.50 12.48
C GLU A 339 -14.59 12.75 11.18
N ARG A 340 -15.86 12.65 10.76
CA ARG A 340 -16.25 11.98 9.51
C ARG A 340 -15.86 12.83 8.31
N VAL A 341 -15.93 14.15 8.44
CA VAL A 341 -15.50 15.08 7.39
C VAL A 341 -13.98 15.15 7.29
N ARG A 342 -13.27 15.20 8.43
CA ARG A 342 -11.79 15.23 8.47
C ARG A 342 -11.15 13.95 7.93
N ALA A 343 -11.76 12.80 8.19
CA ALA A 343 -11.33 11.52 7.61
C ALA A 343 -11.37 11.52 6.08
N LEU A 344 -12.19 12.39 5.48
CA LEU A 344 -12.33 12.56 4.04
C LEU A 344 -11.43 13.67 3.48
N GLY A 345 -10.49 14.23 4.25
CA GLY A 345 -9.62 15.27 3.75
C GLY A 345 -8.87 14.83 2.50
N GLY A 346 -9.01 15.58 1.41
CA GLY A 346 -8.49 15.16 0.12
C GLY A 346 -9.40 14.17 -0.61
N GLY A 347 -10.66 14.04 -0.23
CA GLY A 347 -11.63 13.13 -0.80
C GLY A 347 -12.98 13.78 -1.10
N ALA A 348 -13.98 12.97 -1.44
CA ALA A 348 -15.31 13.44 -1.81
C ALA A 348 -16.41 12.59 -1.18
N ALA A 349 -17.59 13.19 -1.02
CA ALA A 349 -18.78 12.49 -0.59
C ALA A 349 -19.92 12.65 -1.59
N LEU A 350 -20.72 11.60 -1.71
CA LEU A 350 -21.97 11.64 -2.45
C LEU A 350 -23.11 11.77 -1.44
N LEU A 351 -23.76 12.93 -1.45
CA LEU A 351 -24.83 13.29 -0.54
C LEU A 351 -26.18 12.97 -1.17
N SER A 352 -27.01 12.22 -0.46
CA SER A 352 -28.35 11.88 -0.89
C SER A 352 -29.29 11.70 0.29
N CYS A 353 -30.60 11.67 0.04
CA CYS A 353 -31.57 11.25 1.03
C CYS A 353 -32.58 10.24 0.47
N SER A 354 -33.06 9.40 1.37
CA SER A 354 -34.14 8.43 1.13
C SER A 354 -35.37 8.87 1.92
N LEU A 355 -36.48 9.09 1.21
CA LEU A 355 -37.79 9.46 1.76
C LEU A 355 -38.67 8.21 1.86
N HIS A 356 -39.04 7.83 3.09
CA HIS A 356 -40.02 6.79 3.37
C HIS A 356 -41.38 7.44 3.67
N ARG A 357 -42.35 7.23 2.78
CA ARG A 357 -43.69 7.80 2.92
C ARG A 357 -44.55 6.99 3.86
N LEU A 358 -45.10 7.65 4.88
CA LEU A 358 -45.94 6.98 5.86
C LEU A 358 -47.26 6.47 5.25
N LYS A 359 -47.86 7.25 4.35
CA LYS A 359 -49.19 6.95 3.78
C LYS A 359 -49.19 5.81 2.77
N THR A 360 -48.18 5.75 1.90
CA THR A 360 -48.13 4.78 0.79
C THR A 360 -47.14 3.65 1.03
N ASN A 361 -46.26 3.79 2.04
CA ASN A 361 -45.15 2.88 2.29
C ASN A 361 -44.16 2.78 1.10
N ASP A 362 -44.15 3.80 0.24
CA ASP A 362 -43.17 3.92 -0.85
C ASP A 362 -41.86 4.51 -0.35
N MET A 363 -40.78 4.17 -1.04
CA MET A 363 -39.46 4.78 -0.84
C MET A 363 -39.05 5.56 -2.09
N LEU A 364 -38.68 6.82 -1.91
CA LEU A 364 -38.09 7.66 -2.95
C LEU A 364 -36.66 8.00 -2.57
N VAL A 365 -35.79 8.17 -3.58
CA VAL A 365 -34.40 8.59 -3.39
C VAL A 365 -34.19 9.91 -4.10
N SER A 366 -33.43 10.81 -3.47
CA SER A 366 -33.13 12.13 -4.04
C SER A 366 -32.15 12.06 -5.20
N MET A 367 -32.05 13.18 -5.92
CA MET A 367 -30.84 13.55 -6.65
C MET A 367 -29.65 13.51 -5.69
N LYS A 368 -28.46 13.34 -6.25
CA LYS A 368 -27.23 13.26 -5.48
C LYS A 368 -26.42 14.52 -5.69
N ALA A 369 -25.96 15.13 -4.59
CA ALA A 369 -25.00 16.21 -4.64
C ALA A 369 -23.61 15.64 -4.37
N ARG A 370 -22.65 15.91 -5.24
CA ARG A 370 -21.24 15.64 -4.93
C ARG A 370 -20.72 16.79 -4.07
N VAL A 371 -19.98 16.44 -3.03
CA VAL A 371 -19.28 17.38 -2.17
C VAL A 371 -17.81 16.98 -2.12
N THR A 372 -16.92 17.95 -2.24
CA THR A 372 -15.47 17.73 -2.12
C THR A 372 -14.96 18.28 -0.80
N VAL A 373 -13.92 17.66 -0.24
CA VAL A 373 -13.35 18.06 1.05
C VAL A 373 -11.93 18.60 0.79
N ARG A 374 -11.82 19.93 0.79
CA ARG A 374 -10.57 20.63 0.57
C ARG A 374 -9.72 20.64 1.85
N GLY A 375 -8.49 20.20 1.68
CA GLY A 375 -7.48 20.07 2.73
C GLY A 375 -7.15 18.60 2.96
N ALA A 376 -5.86 18.28 3.08
CA ALA A 376 -5.43 16.90 3.26
C ALA A 376 -5.89 16.33 4.60
N ALA A 377 -6.31 15.06 4.60
CA ALA A 377 -6.41 14.31 5.83
C ALA A 377 -5.00 14.29 6.47
N GLY A 378 -4.90 14.71 7.73
CA GLY A 378 -3.61 14.71 8.42
C GLY A 378 -2.96 13.32 8.39
N PRO A 379 -1.63 13.21 8.26
CA PRO A 379 -0.97 11.92 8.34
C PRO A 379 -1.27 11.28 9.70
N TRP A 380 -1.45 9.96 9.70
CA TRP A 380 -1.59 9.19 10.93
C TRP A 380 -0.32 9.39 11.77
N GLN A 381 -0.48 9.87 13.00
CA GLN A 381 0.65 10.28 13.82
C GLN A 381 1.53 9.07 14.16
N ALA A 382 2.82 9.31 14.34
CA ALA A 382 3.72 8.25 14.77
C ALA A 382 3.30 7.74 16.15
N PRO A 383 3.36 6.42 16.39
CA PRO A 383 3.24 5.87 17.73
C PRO A 383 4.37 6.39 18.63
N GLN A 384 4.20 6.25 19.94
CA GLN A 384 5.20 6.62 20.94
C GLN A 384 5.48 5.43 21.87
N VAL A 385 6.70 5.38 22.41
CA VAL A 385 7.13 4.38 23.40
C VAL A 385 7.43 5.10 24.70
N GLN A 386 6.71 4.79 25.77
CA GLN A 386 6.83 5.55 27.04
C GLN A 386 8.21 5.40 27.70
N GLU A 387 8.83 4.24 27.58
CA GLU A 387 10.14 3.93 28.15
C GLU A 387 11.29 4.52 27.33
N ALA A 388 11.01 5.06 26.14
CA ALA A 388 12.02 5.69 25.29
C ALA A 388 12.36 7.10 25.79
N THR A 389 13.64 7.37 26.00
CA THR A 389 14.11 8.70 26.42
C THR A 389 15.11 9.24 25.40
N ALA A 390 14.83 10.46 24.89
CA ALA A 390 15.68 11.15 23.90
C ALA A 390 16.02 10.30 22.65
N GLY A 391 15.08 9.46 22.20
CA GLY A 391 15.25 8.58 21.03
C GLY A 391 15.96 7.26 21.31
N TYR A 392 16.26 6.93 22.57
CA TYR A 392 16.90 5.68 22.96
C TYR A 392 15.95 4.79 23.78
N LEU A 393 16.02 3.48 23.54
CA LEU A 393 15.37 2.44 24.33
C LEU A 393 16.42 1.51 24.94
N ASP A 394 16.29 1.23 26.24
CA ASP A 394 17.12 0.22 26.89
C ASP A 394 16.68 -1.19 26.44
N PRO A 395 17.55 -2.02 25.85
CA PRO A 395 17.22 -3.37 25.42
C PRO A 395 16.92 -4.33 26.59
N ALA A 396 17.22 -3.96 27.84
CA ALA A 396 17.00 -4.78 29.03
C ALA A 396 15.66 -4.50 29.75
N ILE A 397 14.79 -3.65 29.18
CA ILE A 397 13.46 -3.40 29.76
C ILE A 397 12.62 -4.69 29.80
N ALA A 398 11.78 -4.81 30.82
CA ALA A 398 10.87 -5.95 30.95
C ALA A 398 9.70 -5.90 29.96
N LYS A 399 9.28 -4.69 29.55
CA LYS A 399 8.20 -4.42 28.61
C LYS A 399 8.33 -3.01 28.04
N ALA A 400 7.81 -2.80 26.82
CA ALA A 400 7.60 -1.50 26.21
C ALA A 400 6.11 -1.18 26.12
N THR A 401 5.73 0.05 26.45
CA THR A 401 4.37 0.56 26.42
C THR A 401 4.23 1.49 25.22
N VAL A 402 3.50 1.03 24.19
CA VAL A 402 3.28 1.77 22.95
C VAL A 402 1.96 2.52 23.04
N THR A 403 1.96 3.82 22.74
CA THR A 403 0.76 4.64 22.64
C THR A 403 0.58 5.20 21.24
N LEU A 404 -0.66 5.28 20.77
CA LEU A 404 -1.00 5.97 19.53
C LEU A 404 -2.37 6.64 19.66
N ILE A 405 -2.59 7.69 18.87
CA ILE A 405 -3.87 8.40 18.82
C ILE A 405 -4.69 7.79 17.68
N ALA A 406 -5.86 7.22 17.98
CA ALA A 406 -6.72 6.61 16.97
C ALA A 406 -7.10 7.63 15.89
N PRO A 407 -6.74 7.41 14.61
CA PRO A 407 -7.07 8.32 13.52
C PRO A 407 -8.55 8.59 13.36
N ASP A 408 -8.90 9.76 12.83
CA ASP A 408 -10.29 10.15 12.53
C ASP A 408 -10.94 9.13 11.57
N GLY A 409 -12.22 8.83 11.78
CA GLY A 409 -12.99 7.89 10.96
C GLY A 409 -12.73 6.40 11.26
N TRP A 410 -11.86 6.08 12.22
CA TRP A 410 -11.77 4.72 12.75
C TRP A 410 -12.97 4.39 13.65
N GLU A 411 -13.35 3.12 13.64
CA GLU A 411 -14.48 2.60 14.39
C GLU A 411 -14.04 1.45 15.30
N ASP A 412 -14.90 1.08 16.23
CA ASP A 412 -14.80 -0.20 16.92
C ASP A 412 -14.70 -1.33 15.88
N SER A 413 -14.06 -2.44 16.23
CA SER A 413 -13.69 -3.56 15.35
C SER A 413 -12.64 -3.28 14.27
N THR A 414 -12.11 -2.06 14.17
CA THR A 414 -10.97 -1.78 13.27
C THR A 414 -9.80 -2.69 13.63
N GLN A 415 -9.28 -3.43 12.65
CA GLN A 415 -8.07 -4.22 12.84
C GLN A 415 -6.86 -3.38 12.52
N ILE A 416 -5.86 -3.44 13.39
CA ILE A 416 -4.60 -2.72 13.26
C ILE A 416 -3.45 -3.72 13.36
N ARG A 417 -2.32 -3.38 12.74
CA ARG A 417 -1.08 -4.12 12.85
C ARG A 417 0.01 -3.14 13.28
N LEU A 418 0.60 -3.41 14.44
CA LEU A 418 1.75 -2.71 14.97
C LEU A 418 3.01 -3.39 14.40
N VAL A 419 3.94 -2.59 13.88
CA VAL A 419 5.15 -3.07 13.22
C VAL A 419 6.36 -2.39 13.83
N TRP A 420 7.27 -3.19 14.39
CA TRP A 420 8.63 -2.80 14.72
C TRP A 420 9.56 -3.44 13.69
N VAL A 421 10.45 -2.66 13.08
CA VAL A 421 11.41 -3.16 12.09
C VAL A 421 12.76 -2.48 12.27
N GLY A 422 13.84 -3.25 12.24
CA GLY A 422 15.21 -2.76 12.31
C GLY A 422 16.15 -3.78 11.70
N GLY A 423 16.85 -3.41 10.62
CA GLY A 423 17.59 -4.38 9.80
C GLY A 423 16.66 -5.51 9.33
N SER A 424 17.09 -6.76 9.51
CA SER A 424 16.29 -7.97 9.25
C SER A 424 15.45 -8.45 10.43
N VAL A 425 15.46 -7.71 11.55
CA VAL A 425 14.68 -8.04 12.75
C VAL A 425 13.35 -7.31 12.67
N ALA A 426 12.26 -8.03 12.93
CA ALA A 426 10.96 -7.42 13.05
C ALA A 426 10.11 -8.08 14.13
N TYR A 427 9.15 -7.30 14.62
CA TYR A 427 8.11 -7.75 15.52
C TYR A 427 6.79 -7.17 15.04
N ILE A 428 5.84 -8.04 14.74
CA ILE A 428 4.53 -7.68 14.22
C ILE A 428 3.46 -8.21 15.17
N GLN A 429 2.55 -7.34 15.58
CA GLN A 429 1.41 -7.73 16.39
C GLN A 429 0.12 -7.12 15.85
N GLU A 430 -0.89 -7.95 15.65
CA GLU A 430 -2.22 -7.52 15.24
C GLU A 430 -3.14 -7.33 16.43
N TYR A 431 -3.96 -6.29 16.38
CA TYR A 431 -4.99 -6.00 17.37
C TYR A 431 -6.32 -5.72 16.67
N THR A 432 -7.42 -6.14 17.28
CA THR A 432 -8.76 -5.68 16.91
C THR A 432 -9.23 -4.68 17.96
N LEU A 433 -9.51 -3.44 17.56
CA LEU A 433 -9.98 -2.42 18.49
C LEU A 433 -11.36 -2.82 19.03
N ALA A 434 -11.47 -3.01 20.34
CA ALA A 434 -12.74 -3.31 20.97
C ALA A 434 -13.60 -2.05 21.14
N THR A 435 -12.98 -0.97 21.62
CA THR A 435 -13.60 0.34 21.82
C THR A 435 -12.54 1.41 21.67
N ILE A 436 -12.87 2.53 21.02
CA ILE A 436 -12.00 3.71 20.97
C ILE A 436 -12.28 4.58 22.22
N PRO A 437 -11.29 4.83 23.09
CA PRO A 437 -11.45 5.70 24.27
C PRO A 437 -11.83 7.14 23.90
N THR A 438 -12.43 7.88 24.84
CA THR A 438 -12.84 9.28 24.61
C THR A 438 -11.68 10.21 24.29
N ASP A 439 -10.50 9.97 24.88
CA ASP A 439 -9.25 10.70 24.55
C ASP A 439 -8.56 10.17 23.29
N ARG A 440 -9.09 9.09 22.70
CA ARG A 440 -8.59 8.36 21.54
C ARG A 440 -7.18 7.76 21.71
N ILE A 441 -6.65 7.71 22.94
CA ILE A 441 -5.32 7.15 23.20
C ILE A 441 -5.43 5.63 23.34
N LEU A 442 -4.86 4.91 22.38
CA LEU A 442 -4.75 3.46 22.40
C LEU A 442 -3.41 3.06 23.01
N VAL A 443 -3.42 2.05 23.88
CA VAL A 443 -2.25 1.57 24.61
C VAL A 443 -2.02 0.10 24.31
N PHE A 444 -0.79 -0.24 23.91
CA PHE A 444 -0.35 -1.58 23.59
C PHE A 444 0.90 -1.93 24.40
N THR A 445 1.13 -3.21 24.65
CA THR A 445 2.30 -3.70 25.40
C THR A 445 3.07 -4.69 24.56
N VAL A 446 4.39 -4.51 24.51
CA VAL A 446 5.34 -5.42 23.86
C VAL A 446 6.29 -5.95 24.91
N ASP A 447 6.45 -7.26 25.01
CA ASP A 447 7.32 -7.88 26.00
C ASP A 447 8.81 -7.59 25.72
N GLY A 448 9.59 -7.43 26.78
CA GLY A 448 11.01 -7.08 26.73
C GLY A 448 11.88 -8.06 25.94
N GLU A 449 11.45 -9.33 25.87
CA GLU A 449 12.10 -10.35 25.05
C GLU A 449 12.14 -9.96 23.56
N HIS A 450 11.05 -9.36 23.05
CA HIS A 450 10.99 -8.88 21.68
C HIS A 450 11.85 -7.62 21.48
N ILE A 451 11.89 -6.73 22.47
CA ILE A 451 12.70 -5.50 22.42
C ILE A 451 14.19 -5.83 22.38
N LYS A 452 14.63 -6.80 23.18
CA LYS A 452 16.05 -7.21 23.27
C LYS A 452 16.64 -7.61 21.92
N ARG A 453 15.82 -8.17 21.02
CA ARG A 453 16.24 -8.58 19.66
C ARG A 453 16.68 -7.41 18.79
N PHE A 454 16.17 -6.21 19.05
CA PHE A 454 16.57 -4.99 18.35
C PHE A 454 17.85 -4.35 18.92
N ASN A 455 18.48 -4.93 19.95
CA ASN A 455 19.68 -4.35 20.55
C ASN A 455 20.74 -4.05 19.47
N THR A 456 21.31 -2.85 19.54
CA THR A 456 22.26 -2.23 18.60
C THR A 456 21.65 -1.66 17.31
N LEU A 457 20.36 -1.88 17.04
CA LEU A 457 19.70 -1.46 15.80
C LEU A 457 18.98 -0.13 15.95
N LEU A 458 18.99 0.64 14.85
CA LEU A 458 18.02 1.71 14.64
C LEU A 458 16.72 1.05 14.19
N THR A 459 15.66 1.30 14.93
CA THR A 459 14.37 0.63 14.75
C THR A 459 13.30 1.65 14.39
N GLU A 460 12.45 1.30 13.45
CA GLU A 460 11.26 2.04 13.10
C GLU A 460 10.03 1.37 13.71
N LEU A 461 9.17 2.17 14.35
CA LEU A 461 7.89 1.75 14.89
C LEU A 461 6.76 2.49 14.18
N TYR A 462 5.82 1.75 13.62
CA TYR A 462 4.66 2.30 12.94
C TYR A 462 3.46 1.35 13.05
N TYR A 463 2.31 1.80 12.58
CA TYR A 463 1.11 0.96 12.49
C TYR A 463 0.41 1.12 11.16
N VAL A 464 -0.28 0.04 10.77
CA VAL A 464 -1.12 -0.01 9.58
C VAL A 464 -2.51 -0.51 9.95
N ARG A 465 -3.50 -0.19 9.13
CA ARG A 465 -4.84 -0.74 9.27
C ARG A 465 -4.89 -2.10 8.56
N ALA A 466 -5.24 -3.17 9.27
CA ALA A 466 -5.12 -4.55 8.81
C ALA A 466 -6.41 -5.15 8.22
N ASP A 467 -7.57 -4.53 8.46
CA ASP A 467 -8.88 -5.01 7.98
C ASP A 467 -9.16 -4.66 6.50
N ARG A 468 -8.28 -3.89 5.85
CA ARG A 468 -8.44 -3.38 4.48
C ARG A 468 -7.14 -3.49 3.69
N PRO A 469 -7.20 -3.67 2.35
CA PRO A 469 -6.02 -3.70 1.48
C PRO A 469 -5.34 -2.33 1.30
N SER A 470 -5.70 -1.33 2.10
CA SER A 470 -5.06 -0.01 2.11
C SER A 470 -3.64 -0.10 2.65
N SER A 471 -2.67 0.42 1.91
CA SER A 471 -1.27 0.51 2.31
C SER A 471 -0.98 1.74 3.18
N ARG A 472 -1.99 2.42 3.73
CA ARG A 472 -1.79 3.63 4.52
C ARG A 472 -1.11 3.27 5.84
N GLU A 473 0.11 3.77 6.01
CA GLU A 473 0.90 3.61 7.21
C GLU A 473 0.83 4.89 8.06
N SER A 474 1.06 4.74 9.36
CA SER A 474 1.39 5.90 10.19
C SER A 474 2.74 6.50 9.81
N LEU A 475 2.97 7.74 10.22
CA LEU A 475 4.34 8.22 10.37
C LEU A 475 5.13 7.22 11.24
N ARG A 476 6.42 7.11 10.96
CA ARG A 476 7.31 6.15 11.64
C ARG A 476 8.03 6.85 12.78
N MET A 477 8.04 6.23 13.96
CA MET A 477 8.89 6.63 15.07
C MET A 477 10.24 5.94 14.92
N GLN A 478 11.32 6.71 14.82
CA GLN A 478 12.69 6.17 14.88
C GLN A 478 13.17 6.09 16.33
N ILE A 479 13.71 4.93 16.71
CA ILE A 479 14.23 4.68 18.04
C ILE A 479 15.49 3.82 17.97
N GLN A 480 16.54 4.27 18.64
CA GLN A 480 17.77 3.49 18.78
C GLN A 480 17.63 2.55 19.98
N VAL A 481 17.68 1.23 19.75
CA VAL A 481 17.64 0.25 20.83
C VAL A 481 19.07 -0.11 21.22
N GLY A 482 19.43 0.13 22.48
CA GLY A 482 20.79 -0.09 22.99
C GLY A 482 21.85 0.81 22.34
N LYS A 483 23.13 0.48 22.56
CA LYS A 483 24.25 1.21 21.96
C LYS A 483 24.36 0.84 20.47
N PRO A 484 24.42 1.82 19.53
CA PRO A 484 24.58 1.52 18.11
C PRO A 484 25.80 0.62 17.86
N GLY A 485 25.60 -0.45 17.09
CA GLY A 485 26.70 -1.29 16.61
C GLY A 485 27.26 -0.74 15.31
N GLY A 486 28.59 -0.59 15.19
CA GLY A 486 29.22 -0.15 13.94
C GLY A 486 28.91 -1.15 12.81
N ALA A 487 28.38 -0.69 11.67
CA ALA A 487 27.94 -1.56 10.57
C ALA A 487 29.06 -2.51 10.12
N LEU A 488 28.76 -3.80 9.92
CA LEU A 488 29.73 -4.76 9.43
C LEU A 488 29.97 -4.48 7.93
N PRO A 489 31.16 -3.99 7.52
CA PRO A 489 31.45 -3.75 6.12
C PRO A 489 31.40 -5.05 5.32
N GLN A 490 31.05 -4.96 4.04
CA GLN A 490 31.12 -6.09 3.12
C GLN A 490 32.55 -6.68 3.09
N ALA A 491 32.65 -8.00 2.93
CA ALA A 491 33.94 -8.65 2.70
C ALA A 491 34.58 -8.17 1.38
N ARG A 492 35.89 -8.35 1.24
CA ARG A 492 36.61 -8.09 -0.03
C ARG A 492 37.29 -9.37 -0.48
N VAL A 493 37.25 -9.64 -1.77
CA VAL A 493 37.91 -10.81 -2.38
C VAL A 493 38.96 -10.27 -3.34
N GLU A 494 40.21 -10.63 -3.10
CA GLU A 494 41.36 -10.24 -3.91
C GLU A 494 42.04 -11.51 -4.45
N SER A 495 42.60 -11.44 -5.66
CA SER A 495 43.40 -12.55 -6.19
C SER A 495 44.63 -12.78 -5.31
N ALA A 496 44.93 -14.04 -5.00
CA ALA A 496 46.13 -14.40 -4.26
C ALA A 496 47.30 -14.69 -5.22
N ASP A 497 48.53 -14.64 -4.71
CA ASP A 497 49.75 -14.97 -5.46
C ASP A 497 49.81 -16.45 -5.92
N ALA A 498 48.96 -17.31 -5.36
CA ALA A 498 48.87 -18.73 -5.70
C ALA A 498 47.77 -18.97 -6.77
N GLU A 499 48.11 -19.76 -7.80
CA GLU A 499 47.11 -20.24 -8.77
C GLU A 499 45.97 -20.96 -8.04
N GLN A 500 44.72 -20.58 -8.35
CA GLN A 500 43.49 -21.15 -7.75
C GLN A 500 43.23 -20.81 -6.27
N GLN A 501 43.78 -19.72 -5.74
CA GLN A 501 43.37 -19.17 -4.44
C GLN A 501 42.96 -17.70 -4.53
N VAL A 502 42.06 -17.31 -3.64
CA VAL A 502 41.72 -15.92 -3.37
C VAL A 502 41.92 -15.60 -1.91
N MET A 503 42.23 -14.34 -1.61
CA MET A 503 42.29 -13.83 -0.25
C MET A 503 41.00 -13.10 0.08
N VAL A 504 40.27 -13.58 1.09
CA VAL A 504 39.09 -12.90 1.61
C VAL A 504 39.48 -12.04 2.81
N THR A 505 39.29 -10.73 2.68
CA THR A 505 39.52 -9.77 3.77
C THR A 505 38.20 -9.46 4.48
N LEU A 506 38.17 -9.60 5.80
CA LEU A 506 37.08 -9.18 6.69
C LEU A 506 37.52 -7.86 7.37
N PRO A 507 37.05 -6.69 6.89
CA PRO A 507 37.69 -5.42 7.25
C PRO A 507 37.18 -4.81 8.56
N PHE A 508 36.31 -5.49 9.31
CA PHE A 508 35.75 -4.96 10.55
C PHE A 508 36.78 -4.98 11.70
N THR A 509 37.09 -3.81 12.26
CA THR A 509 38.13 -3.66 13.29
C THR A 509 37.60 -3.27 14.67
N GLU A 510 36.29 -3.15 14.88
CA GLU A 510 35.71 -2.85 16.21
C GLU A 510 35.44 -4.14 17.02
N THR A 511 36.30 -5.13 16.84
CA THR A 511 36.24 -6.43 17.53
C THR A 511 36.94 -6.38 18.88
N GLU A 512 36.46 -7.20 19.81
CA GLU A 512 36.98 -7.36 21.17
C GLU A 512 37.47 -8.79 21.40
N PRO A 513 38.44 -9.01 22.32
CA PRO A 513 38.84 -10.37 22.69
C PRO A 513 37.64 -11.18 23.17
N GLY A 514 37.49 -12.40 22.64
CA GLY A 514 36.34 -13.28 22.88
C GLY A 514 35.24 -13.19 21.82
N ASP A 515 35.28 -12.21 20.92
CA ASP A 515 34.40 -12.18 19.74
C ASP A 515 34.68 -13.39 18.83
N ILE A 516 33.63 -13.92 18.21
CA ILE A 516 33.75 -14.97 17.19
C ILE A 516 33.32 -14.38 15.85
N VAL A 517 34.25 -14.37 14.89
CA VAL A 517 34.02 -13.92 13.51
C VAL A 517 34.04 -15.12 12.57
N THR A 518 32.93 -15.40 11.88
CA THR A 518 32.81 -16.57 11.00
C THR A 518 32.57 -16.13 9.56
N LEU A 519 33.52 -16.45 8.66
CA LEU A 519 33.34 -16.28 7.21
C LEU A 519 32.54 -17.44 6.62
N GLN A 520 31.61 -17.11 5.74
CA GLN A 520 30.87 -18.04 4.90
C GLN A 520 31.19 -17.76 3.43
N TRP A 521 31.62 -18.81 2.74
CA TRP A 521 31.88 -18.82 1.30
C TRP A 521 31.01 -19.91 0.67
N ILE A 522 30.01 -19.50 -0.10
CA ILE A 522 28.93 -20.39 -0.56
C ILE A 522 28.81 -20.30 -2.08
N SER A 523 29.23 -21.34 -2.80
CA SER A 523 28.89 -21.56 -4.21
C SER A 523 27.70 -22.50 -4.33
N ASP A 524 27.13 -22.67 -5.52
CA ASP A 524 26.00 -23.59 -5.72
C ASP A 524 26.37 -25.08 -5.48
N GLU A 525 27.66 -25.43 -5.63
CA GLU A 525 28.16 -26.81 -5.46
C GLU A 525 28.86 -27.04 -4.10
N SER A 526 29.33 -25.99 -3.41
CA SER A 526 30.19 -26.16 -2.22
C SER A 526 30.05 -25.03 -1.18
N ARG A 527 30.37 -25.36 0.08
CA ARG A 527 30.37 -24.42 1.20
C ARG A 527 31.69 -24.52 1.97
N THR A 528 32.29 -23.38 2.25
CA THR A 528 33.46 -23.25 3.13
C THR A 528 33.14 -22.28 4.26
N THR A 529 33.25 -22.76 5.50
CA THR A 529 33.01 -21.99 6.72
C THR A 529 34.31 -21.83 7.49
N VAL A 530 34.70 -20.60 7.81
CA VAL A 530 35.96 -20.30 8.52
C VAL A 530 35.66 -19.53 9.82
N PRO A 531 35.54 -20.22 10.97
CA PRO A 531 35.34 -19.58 12.26
C PRO A 531 36.67 -19.07 12.86
N ASN A 532 36.65 -17.86 13.41
CA ASN A 532 37.80 -17.24 14.08
C ASN A 532 37.39 -16.72 15.46
N THR A 533 37.92 -17.32 16.53
CA THR A 533 37.77 -16.80 17.90
C THR A 533 38.90 -15.82 18.18
N LEU A 534 38.56 -14.57 18.48
CA LEU A 534 39.54 -13.49 18.61
C LEU A 534 40.14 -13.44 20.00
N ASP A 535 41.46 -13.24 20.04
CA ASP A 535 42.24 -13.02 21.24
C ASP A 535 42.74 -11.57 21.31
N SER A 536 43.62 -11.27 22.28
CA SER A 536 44.17 -9.92 22.43
C SER A 536 45.11 -9.47 21.30
N GLU A 537 45.57 -10.39 20.45
CA GLU A 537 46.47 -10.08 19.33
C GLU A 537 45.71 -9.84 18.02
N THR A 538 44.58 -10.53 17.85
CA THR A 538 43.76 -10.52 16.63
C THR A 538 42.56 -9.58 16.71
N ALA A 539 42.00 -9.34 17.91
CA ALA A 539 40.97 -8.33 18.11
C ALA A 539 41.46 -6.92 17.71
N GLY A 540 40.56 -6.09 17.18
CA GLY A 540 40.90 -4.75 16.72
C GLY A 540 41.50 -4.67 15.31
N ARG A 541 41.62 -5.78 14.58
CA ARG A 541 42.30 -5.87 13.27
C ARG A 541 41.42 -6.53 12.22
N ALA A 542 41.71 -6.25 10.95
CA ALA A 542 41.11 -6.96 9.83
C ALA A 542 41.60 -8.42 9.81
N LEU A 543 40.73 -9.33 9.42
CA LEU A 543 41.04 -10.76 9.28
C LEU A 543 41.22 -11.12 7.81
N TYR A 544 42.07 -12.12 7.57
CA TYR A 544 42.42 -12.58 6.23
C TYR A 544 42.23 -14.09 6.17
N ALA A 545 41.44 -14.56 5.21
CA ALA A 545 41.13 -15.97 5.02
C ALA A 545 41.47 -16.37 3.57
N PRO A 546 42.52 -17.17 3.33
CA PRO A 546 42.76 -17.75 2.02
C PRO A 546 41.71 -18.82 1.72
N ILE A 547 41.08 -18.74 0.54
CA ILE A 547 40.06 -19.68 0.08
C ILE A 547 40.53 -20.33 -1.23
N ASP A 548 40.45 -21.66 -1.26
CA ASP A 548 40.67 -22.47 -2.47
C ASP A 548 39.46 -22.34 -3.40
N ILE A 549 39.71 -21.99 -4.66
CA ILE A 549 38.71 -21.83 -5.71
C ILE A 549 38.91 -22.82 -6.87
N GLY A 550 39.78 -23.82 -6.71
CA GLY A 550 40.11 -24.79 -7.76
C GLY A 550 38.93 -25.66 -8.21
N ASN A 551 37.84 -25.71 -7.45
CA ASN A 551 36.60 -26.40 -7.80
C ASN A 551 35.57 -25.52 -8.53
N LEU A 552 35.80 -24.21 -8.65
CA LEU A 552 34.90 -23.28 -9.31
C LEU A 552 35.20 -23.16 -10.80
N LYS A 553 34.16 -22.88 -11.59
CA LYS A 553 34.20 -22.66 -13.03
C LYS A 553 33.96 -21.18 -13.34
N ASP A 554 34.43 -20.71 -14.49
CA ASP A 554 34.16 -19.35 -14.95
C ASP A 554 32.65 -19.08 -15.02
N GLY A 555 32.21 -17.98 -14.42
CA GLY A 555 30.80 -17.60 -14.30
C GLY A 555 30.08 -18.15 -13.06
N ASP A 556 30.71 -19.02 -12.26
CA ASP A 556 30.12 -19.48 -11.00
C ASP A 556 29.91 -18.31 -10.03
N ILE A 557 28.72 -18.27 -9.43
CA ILE A 557 28.32 -17.25 -8.45
C ILE A 557 28.63 -17.76 -7.05
N VAL A 558 29.35 -16.95 -6.28
CA VAL A 558 29.68 -17.20 -4.88
C VAL A 558 29.08 -16.11 -4.00
N ARG A 559 28.36 -16.55 -2.98
CA ARG A 559 27.75 -15.72 -1.93
C ARG A 559 28.71 -15.70 -0.73
N VAL A 560 29.21 -14.52 -0.40
CA VAL A 560 30.24 -14.32 0.63
C VAL A 560 29.73 -13.33 1.68
N TYR A 561 29.70 -13.77 2.94
CA TYR A 561 29.39 -12.89 4.08
C TYR A 561 30.13 -13.38 5.32
N TYR A 562 30.19 -12.56 6.36
CA TYR A 562 30.69 -13.00 7.66
C TYR A 562 29.78 -12.55 8.79
N SER A 563 29.80 -13.31 9.89
CA SER A 563 29.06 -13.00 11.11
C SER A 563 29.99 -12.61 12.26
N LEU A 564 29.47 -11.83 13.20
CA LEU A 564 30.12 -11.47 14.46
C LEU A 564 29.20 -11.88 15.62
N ARG A 565 29.67 -12.79 16.47
CA ARG A 565 29.02 -13.17 17.73
C ARG A 565 29.78 -12.56 18.90
N ARG A 566 29.09 -11.73 19.69
CA ARG A 566 29.58 -11.12 20.94
C ARG A 566 28.65 -11.49 22.09
N GLY A 567 29.23 -11.90 23.22
CA GLY A 567 28.45 -12.36 24.38
C GLY A 567 27.37 -11.36 24.82
N GLY A 568 26.12 -11.84 24.93
CA GLY A 568 24.97 -11.04 25.36
C GLY A 568 24.39 -10.07 24.32
N GLN A 569 24.91 -10.05 23.09
CA GLN A 569 24.39 -9.27 21.97
C GLN A 569 23.83 -10.19 20.87
N PRO A 570 22.84 -9.73 20.08
CA PRO A 570 22.41 -10.44 18.88
C PRO A 570 23.58 -10.65 17.91
N THR A 571 23.57 -11.78 17.19
CA THR A 571 24.53 -12.02 16.10
C THR A 571 24.36 -10.96 15.02
N ARG A 572 25.47 -10.45 14.49
CA ARG A 572 25.47 -9.44 13.42
C ARG A 572 26.07 -10.05 12.16
N TYR A 573 25.57 -9.64 11.01
CA TYR A 573 26.02 -10.13 9.70
C TYR A 573 26.53 -8.97 8.85
N SER A 574 27.55 -9.21 8.03
CA SER A 574 28.00 -8.26 7.02
C SER A 574 26.98 -8.15 5.89
N LYS A 575 27.11 -7.10 5.07
CA LYS A 575 26.47 -7.11 3.74
C LYS A 575 26.95 -8.33 2.95
N LEU A 576 26.06 -8.88 2.13
CA LEU A 576 26.38 -9.95 1.19
C LEU A 576 27.28 -9.40 0.09
N LEU A 577 28.40 -10.08 -0.18
CA LEU A 577 29.16 -9.94 -1.41
C LEU A 577 28.77 -11.07 -2.36
N VAL A 578 28.45 -10.71 -3.59
CA VAL A 578 28.29 -11.66 -4.69
C VAL A 578 29.55 -11.57 -5.53
N TRP A 579 30.36 -12.62 -5.51
CA TRP A 579 31.59 -12.73 -6.29
C TRP A 579 31.36 -13.71 -7.45
N VAL A 580 31.85 -13.37 -8.65
CA VAL A 580 31.70 -14.20 -9.83
C VAL A 580 33.08 -14.60 -10.34
N MET A 581 33.30 -15.90 -10.48
CA MET A 581 34.59 -16.42 -10.96
C MET A 581 34.87 -15.96 -12.39
N GLY A 582 36.08 -15.47 -12.65
CA GLY A 582 36.52 -15.06 -13.99
C GLY A 582 36.07 -13.66 -14.45
N LEU A 583 35.30 -12.93 -13.63
CA LEU A 583 35.01 -11.52 -13.84
C LEU A 583 35.77 -10.71 -12.79
N ASP A 584 36.90 -10.13 -13.18
CA ASP A 584 37.60 -9.17 -12.33
C ASP A 584 36.64 -8.03 -11.97
N GLY A 585 36.36 -7.86 -10.68
CA GLY A 585 35.45 -6.84 -10.16
C GLY A 585 35.95 -5.42 -10.45
N ASN A 586 35.62 -4.91 -11.63
CA ASN A 586 35.66 -3.50 -11.98
C ASN A 586 34.56 -3.24 -13.02
N GLY A 587 33.37 -2.93 -12.49
CA GLY A 587 32.22 -2.43 -13.24
C GLY A 587 31.39 -1.57 -12.31
#